data_AF-A0A0F7IQ31-F1
#
_entry.id   AF-A0A0F7IQ31-F1
#
_cell.length_a   1.000
_cell.length_b   1.000
_cell.length_c   1.000
_cell.angle_alpha   90.00
_cell.angle_beta   90.00
_cell.angle_gamma   90.00
#
_symmetry.space_group_name_H-M   'P 1'
#
loop_
_entity.id
_entity.type
_entity.pdbx_description
1 polymer ?
#
loop_
_entity_poly.entity_id
_entity_poly.type
_entity_poly.pdbx_seq_one_letter_code
_entity_poly.pdbx_strand_id
1 'polypeptide(L)'
;GTCRGQGGSMHMFDSEFGLLGGYAFIGEGIPVGVGAAFQIAYKKRVLNDDSADQVAVNFFGDGTCNVGQFYESFNMAALYKLPVIFVVENNI
;
A
#
# COMPACT_ATOMS: atom_id res chain seq x y z
N GLY A 1 -12.32 12.81 -14.55
CA GLY A 1 -11.70 11.67 -13.84
C GLY A 1 -11.26 12.10 -12.46
N THR A 2 -11.21 11.19 -11.50
CA THR A 2 -10.86 11.45 -10.08
C THR A 2 -9.51 12.15 -9.92
N CYS A 3 -8.55 11.85 -10.81
CA CYS A 3 -7.21 12.43 -10.83
C CYS A 3 -7.07 13.71 -11.67
N ARG A 4 -8.15 14.37 -12.10
CA ARG A 4 -8.12 15.63 -12.88
C ARG A 4 -7.21 15.62 -14.12
N GLY A 5 -7.05 14.46 -14.76
CA GLY A 5 -6.22 14.28 -15.96
C GLY A 5 -4.75 13.94 -15.70
N GLN A 6 -4.35 13.72 -14.44
CA GLN A 6 -2.97 13.37 -14.06
C GLN A 6 -2.67 11.86 -14.09
N GLY A 7 -3.60 11.04 -14.57
CA GLY A 7 -3.44 9.58 -14.67
C GLY A 7 -4.26 9.01 -15.83
N GLY A 8 -3.84 7.85 -16.34
CA GLY A 8 -4.59 7.10 -17.36
C GLY A 8 -5.94 6.59 -16.82
N SER A 9 -6.76 6.00 -17.68
CA SER A 9 -8.12 5.53 -17.31
C SER A 9 -8.17 4.55 -16.13
N MET A 10 -7.07 3.81 -15.87
CA MET A 10 -6.94 2.89 -14.73
C MET A 10 -6.17 3.45 -13.52
N HIS A 11 -5.69 4.69 -13.58
CA HIS A 11 -4.92 5.32 -12.50
C HIS A 11 -5.82 6.22 -11.68
N MET A 12 -6.47 5.64 -10.67
CA MET A 12 -7.40 6.32 -9.78
C MET A 12 -6.74 6.67 -8.45
N PHE A 13 -7.06 7.83 -7.90
CA PHE A 13 -6.66 8.28 -6.57
C PHE A 13 -7.88 8.92 -5.91
N ASP A 14 -8.07 8.64 -4.64
CA ASP A 14 -9.14 9.26 -3.86
C ASP A 14 -8.75 9.35 -2.37
N SER A 15 -8.48 10.55 -1.89
CA SER A 15 -8.12 10.79 -0.49
C SER A 15 -9.31 10.61 0.46
N GLU A 16 -10.53 10.84 0.01
CA GLU A 16 -11.73 10.74 0.85
C GLU A 16 -12.01 9.28 1.23
N PHE A 17 -11.83 8.38 0.26
CA PHE A 17 -12.02 6.93 0.45
C PHE A 17 -10.72 6.17 0.78
N GLY A 18 -9.60 6.87 0.97
CA GLY A 18 -8.31 6.25 1.33
C GLY A 18 -7.65 5.44 0.20
N LEU A 19 -8.02 5.71 -1.06
CA LEU A 19 -7.41 5.09 -2.24
C LEU A 19 -6.12 5.85 -2.60
N LEU A 20 -4.98 5.30 -2.20
CA LEU A 20 -3.67 5.93 -2.35
C LEU A 20 -3.13 6.00 -3.79
N GLY A 21 -3.77 5.32 -4.74
CA GLY A 21 -3.41 5.41 -6.15
C GLY A 21 -3.45 4.08 -6.89
N GLY A 22 -3.80 4.12 -8.17
CA GLY A 22 -3.38 3.15 -9.17
C GLY A 22 -2.07 3.62 -9.81
N TYR A 23 -1.05 2.76 -9.83
CA TYR A 23 0.30 3.10 -10.27
C TYR A 23 0.60 2.56 -11.66
N ALA A 24 1.49 3.25 -12.39
CA ALA A 24 1.82 2.90 -13.77
C ALA A 24 2.75 1.70 -13.87
N PHE A 25 3.63 1.51 -12.87
CA PHE A 25 4.56 0.40 -12.83
C PHE A 25 4.07 -0.72 -11.94
N ILE A 26 4.28 -1.95 -12.41
CA ILE A 26 3.98 -3.17 -11.66
C ILE A 26 4.88 -3.19 -10.41
N GLY A 27 4.27 -3.35 -9.23
CA GLY A 27 4.96 -3.42 -7.95
C GLY A 27 5.15 -2.08 -7.23
N GLU A 28 4.94 -0.94 -7.90
CA GLU A 28 5.17 0.40 -7.33
C GLU A 28 4.28 0.69 -6.11
N GLY A 29 3.04 0.19 -6.11
CA GLY A 29 2.11 0.40 -5.01
C GLY A 29 2.47 -0.35 -3.72
N ILE A 30 3.26 -1.43 -3.80
CA ILE A 30 3.61 -2.26 -2.64
C ILE A 30 4.37 -1.44 -1.57
N PRO A 31 5.52 -0.79 -1.89
CA PRO A 31 6.24 0.01 -0.92
C PRO A 31 5.45 1.24 -0.44
N VAL A 32 4.58 1.81 -1.29
CA VAL A 32 3.73 2.94 -0.88
C VAL A 32 2.73 2.52 0.20
N GLY A 33 2.04 1.40 0.03
CA GLY A 33 1.14 0.90 1.06
C GLY A 33 1.87 0.43 2.33
N VAL A 34 3.09 -0.11 2.22
CA VAL A 34 3.92 -0.39 3.41
C VAL A 34 4.33 0.90 4.12
N GLY A 35 4.63 1.97 3.39
CA GLY A 35 4.86 3.30 3.95
C GLY A 35 3.63 3.85 4.68
N ALA A 36 2.43 3.66 4.13
CA ALA A 36 1.19 4.03 4.79
C ALA A 36 0.99 3.23 6.09
N ALA A 37 1.24 1.91 6.07
CA ALA A 37 1.21 1.07 7.27
C ALA A 37 2.22 1.52 8.33
N PHE A 38 3.42 1.92 7.91
CA PHE A 38 4.43 2.48 8.79
C PHE A 38 3.94 3.78 9.45
N GLN A 39 3.34 4.69 8.67
CA GLN A 39 2.76 5.92 9.21
C GLN A 39 1.67 5.61 10.25
N ILE A 40 0.82 4.62 10.01
CA ILE A 40 -0.23 4.22 10.97
C ILE A 40 0.43 3.70 12.26
N ALA A 41 1.38 2.77 12.14
CA ALA A 41 2.10 2.22 13.28
C ALA A 41 2.85 3.30 14.08
N TYR A 42 3.46 4.27 13.39
CA TYR A 42 4.19 5.37 14.01
C TYR A 42 3.26 6.29 14.80
N LYS A 43 2.12 6.69 14.23
CA LYS A 43 1.11 7.50 14.94
C LYS A 43 0.65 6.79 16.22
N LYS A 44 0.30 5.51 16.12
CA LYS A 44 -0.18 4.73 17.27
C LYS A 44 0.89 4.53 18.35
N ARG A 45 2.11 4.14 17.96
CA ARG A 45 3.15 3.66 18.90
C ARG A 45 4.11 4.74 19.39
N VAL A 46 4.35 5.77 18.59
CA VAL A 46 5.35 6.82 18.89
C VAL A 46 4.68 8.13 19.26
N LEU A 47 3.63 8.52 18.54
CA LEU A 47 2.89 9.75 18.83
C LEU A 47 1.76 9.55 19.84
N ASN A 48 1.50 8.31 20.28
CA ASN A 48 0.43 7.93 21.20
C ASN A 48 -0.96 8.41 20.74
N ASP A 49 -1.20 8.35 19.43
CA ASP A 49 -2.50 8.66 18.84
C ASP A 49 -3.36 7.40 18.80
N ASP A 50 -4.21 7.23 19.81
CA ASP A 50 -5.12 6.08 19.92
C ASP A 50 -6.19 6.04 18.81
N SER A 51 -6.40 7.14 18.08
CA SER A 51 -7.31 7.18 16.94
C SER A 51 -6.73 6.54 15.68
N ALA A 52 -5.41 6.26 15.66
CA ALA A 52 -4.71 5.61 14.56
C ALA A 52 -4.95 4.08 14.57
N ASP A 53 -6.18 3.67 14.23
CA ASP A 53 -6.60 2.27 14.20
C ASP A 53 -6.93 1.77 12.79
N GLN A 54 -6.16 2.23 11.80
CA GLN A 54 -6.30 1.78 10.41
C GLN A 54 -5.39 0.59 10.08
N VAL A 55 -5.62 -0.02 8.91
CA VAL A 55 -4.73 -1.00 8.28
C VAL A 55 -4.54 -0.60 6.81
N ALA A 56 -3.33 -0.73 6.28
CA ALA A 56 -3.09 -0.53 4.84
C ALA A 56 -3.35 -1.84 4.09
N VAL A 57 -4.03 -1.78 2.94
CA VAL A 57 -4.31 -2.96 2.12
C VAL A 57 -3.69 -2.78 0.74
N ASN A 58 -2.87 -3.74 0.32
CA ASN A 58 -2.15 -3.74 -0.94
C ASN A 58 -2.66 -4.86 -1.84
N PHE A 59 -3.31 -4.51 -2.95
CA PHE A 59 -3.75 -5.45 -3.98
C PHE A 59 -2.73 -5.50 -5.12
N PHE A 60 -2.37 -6.70 -5.56
CA PHE A 60 -1.50 -6.90 -6.72
C PHE A 60 -1.60 -8.34 -7.25
N GLY A 61 -1.35 -8.53 -8.54
CA GLY A 61 -1.37 -9.85 -9.18
C GLY A 61 -0.16 -10.71 -8.82
N ASP A 62 -0.30 -12.03 -8.93
CA ASP A 62 0.74 -13.03 -8.65
C ASP A 62 2.06 -12.79 -9.42
N GLY A 63 1.99 -12.32 -10.67
CA GLY A 63 3.19 -11.95 -11.45
C GLY A 63 4.04 -10.85 -10.80
N THR A 64 3.43 -10.00 -9.96
CA THR A 64 4.11 -8.94 -9.22
C THR A 64 5.01 -9.50 -8.11
N CYS A 65 4.76 -10.71 -7.61
CA CYS A 65 5.54 -11.31 -6.53
C CYS A 65 7.02 -11.55 -6.89
N ASN A 66 7.38 -11.47 -8.17
CA ASN A 66 8.76 -11.64 -8.64
C ASN A 66 9.57 -10.34 -8.69
N VAL A 67 8.98 -9.20 -8.35
CA VAL A 67 9.70 -7.91 -8.29
C VAL A 67 10.42 -7.74 -6.95
N GLY A 68 11.60 -7.09 -6.95
CA GLY A 68 12.38 -6.88 -5.71
C GLY A 68 11.61 -6.13 -4.61
N GLN A 69 10.77 -5.16 -5.01
CA GLN A 69 9.96 -4.37 -4.10
C GLN A 69 9.00 -5.23 -3.26
N PHE A 70 8.55 -6.37 -3.78
CA PHE A 70 7.72 -7.32 -3.03
C PHE A 70 8.48 -7.86 -1.81
N TYR A 71 9.66 -8.42 -2.03
CA TYR A 71 10.48 -9.01 -0.97
C TYR A 71 10.95 -7.97 0.06
N GLU A 72 11.38 -6.80 -0.41
CA GLU A 72 11.82 -5.70 0.45
C GLU A 72 10.67 -5.21 1.34
N SER A 73 9.48 -5.03 0.75
CA SER A 73 8.28 -4.57 1.45
C SER A 73 7.79 -5.59 2.49
N PHE A 74 7.81 -6.88 2.17
CA PHE A 74 7.47 -7.95 3.11
C PHE A 74 8.45 -8.00 4.29
N ASN A 75 9.75 -7.90 4.00
CA ASN A 75 10.77 -7.90 5.04
C ASN A 75 10.60 -6.70 5.99
N MET A 76 10.37 -5.50 5.46
CA MET A 76 10.11 -4.30 6.25
C MET A 76 8.82 -4.43 7.08
N ALA A 77 7.74 -4.92 6.47
CA ALA A 77 6.47 -5.13 7.16
C ALA A 77 6.61 -6.11 8.34
N ALA A 78 7.34 -7.21 8.14
CA ALA A 78 7.60 -8.19 9.19
C ALA A 78 8.51 -7.63 10.29
N LEU A 79 9.63 -6.99 9.92
CA LEU A 79 10.61 -6.44 10.86
C LEU A 79 9.97 -5.43 11.81
N TYR A 80 9.15 -4.51 11.28
CA TYR A 80 8.50 -3.45 12.07
C TYR A 80 7.11 -3.84 12.58
N LYS A 81 6.65 -5.07 12.30
CA LYS A 81 5.31 -5.57 12.67
C LYS A 81 4.20 -4.60 12.22
N LEU A 82 4.21 -4.22 10.94
CA LEU A 82 3.34 -3.17 10.42
C LEU A 82 1.89 -3.66 10.23
N PRO A 83 0.89 -2.78 10.43
CA PRO A 83 -0.52 -3.08 10.15
C PRO A 83 -0.77 -3.00 8.64
N VAL A 84 -0.38 -4.04 7.92
CA VAL A 84 -0.56 -4.17 6.47
C VAL A 84 -1.15 -5.52 6.09
N ILE A 85 -2.06 -5.52 5.12
CA ILE A 85 -2.60 -6.72 4.47
C ILE A 85 -2.10 -6.74 3.03
N PHE A 86 -1.45 -7.82 2.64
CA PHE A 86 -1.06 -8.08 1.26
C PHE A 86 -2.08 -9.03 0.63
N VAL A 87 -2.73 -8.57 -0.45
CA VAL A 87 -3.71 -9.35 -1.21
C VAL A 87 -3.10 -9.69 -2.56
N VAL A 88 -2.73 -10.96 -2.71
CA VAL A 88 -2.20 -11.50 -3.95
C VAL A 88 -3.35 -12.07 -4.78
N GLU A 89 -3.63 -11.43 -5.90
CA GLU A 89 -4.62 -11.91 -6.86
C GLU A 89 -3.97 -12.94 -7.79
N ASN A 90 -4.11 -14.21 -7.46
CA ASN A 90 -3.61 -15.31 -8.29
C ASN A 90 -4.70 -15.76 -9.26
N ASN A 91 -4.48 -15.50 -10.55
CA ASN A 91 -5.44 -15.74 -11.63
C ASN A 91 -4.95 -16.76 -12.67
N ILE A 92 -4.01 -17.63 -12.30
CA ILE A 92 -3.54 -18.77 -13.10
C ILE A 92 -4.67 -19.78 -13.35
#